data_AF-A0A2A2JW69-F1
#
_entry.id   AF-A0A2A2JW69-F1
#
_cell.length_a   1.000
_cell.length_b   1.000
_cell.length_c   1.000
_cell.angle_alpha   90.00
_cell.angle_beta   90.00
_cell.angle_gamma   90.00
#
_symmetry.space_group_name_H-M   'P 1'
#
loop_
_entity.id
_entity.type
_entity.pdbx_description
1 polymer ?
#
loop_
_entity_poly.entity_id
_entity_poly.type
_entity_poly.pdbx_seq_one_letter_code
_entity_poly.pdbx_strand_id
1 'polypeptide(L)'
;MPTTRSCWLLTLGGVRGAVTLAGVMSVPLLLAPGTVFPERDLLIFIAAGVILLSLISACIALPLLLRGVSMSPDEKLHQEVQEVWKRTAEAAIHALEAEDVAEVGSVQDAAQAAMSTELKARLMAEYREELESYNDSDEARALAQQMDQLERRLRLKALRAQRLELYNLHRQHLVGDEVVSKVLGELDMSEANLGHGR
;
A
#
# COMPACT_ATOMS: atom_id res chain seq x y z
N MET A 1 -24.10 11.93 6.92
CA MET A 1 -25.08 12.34 5.91
C MET A 1 -24.51 11.96 4.55
N PRO A 2 -25.20 11.18 3.70
CA PRO A 2 -24.69 10.88 2.37
C PRO A 2 -24.53 12.20 1.62
N THR A 3 -23.29 12.52 1.25
CA THR A 3 -22.94 13.76 0.54
C THR A 3 -23.67 13.77 -0.80
N THR A 4 -24.25 14.90 -1.21
CA THR A 4 -25.00 15.03 -2.48
C THR A 4 -24.23 14.44 -3.67
N ARG A 5 -22.89 14.57 -3.67
CA ARG A 5 -21.97 13.99 -4.65
C ARG A 5 -21.96 12.45 -4.69
N SER A 6 -22.10 11.76 -3.57
CA SER A 6 -22.21 10.29 -3.52
C SER A 6 -23.50 9.80 -4.17
N CYS A 7 -24.60 10.57 -4.03
CA CYS A 7 -25.85 10.31 -4.74
C CYS A 7 -25.67 10.46 -6.26
N TRP A 8 -24.93 11.47 -6.71
CA TRP A 8 -24.59 11.64 -8.11
C TRP A 8 -23.72 10.50 -8.64
N LEU A 9 -22.71 10.05 -7.89
CA LEU A 9 -21.85 8.92 -8.28
C LEU A 9 -22.61 7.60 -8.41
N LEU A 10 -23.52 7.30 -7.47
CA LEU A 10 -24.41 6.13 -7.56
C LEU A 10 -25.35 6.21 -8.78
N THR A 11 -25.88 7.39 -9.08
CA THR A 11 -26.78 7.62 -10.23
C THR A 11 -26.03 7.59 -11.57
N LEU A 12 -24.76 8.00 -11.59
CA LEU A 12 -23.90 8.02 -12.77
C LEU A 12 -23.23 6.67 -13.06
N GLY A 13 -22.89 5.91 -12.02
CA GLY A 13 -22.23 4.61 -12.12
C GLY A 13 -23.16 3.39 -12.29
N GLY A 14 -24.48 3.58 -12.26
CA GLY A 14 -25.45 2.52 -12.51
C GLY A 14 -25.43 2.01 -13.96
N VAL A 15 -25.94 0.78 -14.18
CA VAL A 15 -26.02 0.14 -15.50
C VAL A 15 -26.88 0.99 -16.45
N ARG A 16 -26.24 1.73 -17.36
CA ARG A 16 -26.92 2.53 -18.39
C ARG A 16 -27.20 1.70 -19.63
N GLY A 17 -28.44 1.74 -20.11
CA GLY A 17 -28.81 1.17 -21.41
C GLY A 17 -29.49 -0.21 -21.38
N ALA A 18 -29.49 -0.93 -20.24
CA ALA A 18 -30.19 -2.22 -20.15
C ALA A 18 -31.71 -2.09 -20.37
N VAL A 19 -32.34 -1.08 -19.76
CA VAL A 19 -33.78 -0.80 -19.92
C VAL A 19 -34.09 -0.32 -21.34
N THR A 20 -33.25 0.54 -21.91
CA THR A 20 -33.41 1.05 -23.28
C THR A 20 -33.29 -0.08 -24.31
N LEU A 21 -32.32 -0.99 -24.14
CA LEU A 21 -32.14 -2.15 -25.02
C LEU A 21 -33.30 -3.14 -24.90
N ALA A 22 -33.77 -3.40 -23.68
CA ALA A 22 -34.95 -4.25 -23.45
C ALA A 22 -36.21 -3.66 -24.12
N GLY A 23 -36.38 -2.34 -24.07
CA GLY A 23 -37.48 -1.65 -24.75
C GLY A 23 -37.42 -1.80 -26.28
N VAL A 24 -36.23 -1.63 -26.88
CA VAL A 24 -36.03 -1.80 -28.33
C VAL A 24 -36.24 -3.24 -28.78
N MET A 25 -35.78 -4.23 -28.00
CA MET A 25 -36.00 -5.65 -28.28
C MET A 25 -37.45 -6.10 -28.04
N SER A 26 -38.23 -5.34 -27.26
CA SER A 26 -39.66 -5.59 -27.06
C SER A 26 -40.53 -5.05 -28.19
N VAL A 27 -39.97 -4.31 -29.16
CA VAL A 27 -40.71 -3.85 -30.34
C VAL A 27 -41.01 -5.07 -31.24
N PRO A 28 -42.29 -5.36 -31.54
CA PRO A 28 -42.66 -6.53 -32.32
C PRO A 28 -42.11 -6.46 -33.75
N LEU A 29 -41.56 -7.59 -34.22
CA LEU A 29 -40.93 -7.72 -35.54
C LEU A 29 -41.94 -7.58 -36.71
N LEU A 30 -43.24 -7.78 -36.44
CA LEU A 30 -44.31 -7.87 -37.42
C LEU A 30 -45.54 -7.13 -36.89
N LEU A 31 -46.16 -6.29 -37.72
CA LEU A 31 -47.50 -5.77 -37.45
C LEU A 31 -48.51 -6.72 -38.11
N ALA A 32 -49.61 -7.08 -37.42
CA ALA A 32 -50.68 -7.84 -38.05
C ALA A 32 -51.32 -6.99 -39.17
N PRO A 33 -51.46 -7.45 -40.44
CA PRO A 33 -51.18 -8.77 -41.02
C PRO A 33 -49.90 -8.78 -41.89
N GLY A 34 -48.77 -9.19 -41.31
CA GLY A 34 -47.56 -9.57 -42.06
C GLY A 34 -46.71 -8.42 -42.63
N THR A 35 -47.00 -7.17 -42.28
CA THR A 35 -46.18 -6.03 -42.70
C THR A 35 -45.00 -5.84 -41.74
N VAL A 36 -43.80 -5.66 -42.29
CA VAL A 36 -42.61 -5.34 -41.51
C VAL A 36 -42.83 -3.98 -40.85
N PHE A 37 -42.53 -3.87 -39.56
CA PHE A 37 -42.70 -2.61 -38.84
C PHE A 37 -41.85 -1.51 -39.50
N PRO A 38 -42.47 -0.45 -40.05
CA PRO A 38 -41.72 0.62 -40.69
C PRO A 38 -40.87 1.34 -39.63
N GLU A 39 -39.66 1.77 -40.02
CA GLU A 39 -38.77 2.60 -39.19
C GLU A 39 -38.15 1.92 -37.94
N ARG A 40 -38.20 0.59 -37.82
CA ARG A 40 -37.51 -0.16 -36.74
C ARG A 40 -36.00 0.13 -36.67
N ASP A 41 -35.34 0.15 -37.82
CA ASP A 41 -33.90 0.42 -37.89
C ASP A 41 -33.57 1.86 -37.45
N LEU A 42 -34.49 2.80 -37.66
CA LEU A 42 -34.39 4.18 -37.17
C LEU A 42 -34.49 4.23 -35.63
N LEU A 43 -35.43 3.48 -35.03
CA LEU A 43 -35.56 3.39 -33.58
C LEU A 43 -34.34 2.75 -32.92
N ILE A 44 -33.81 1.66 -33.50
CA ILE A 44 -32.57 1.02 -33.03
C ILE A 44 -31.40 2.00 -33.14
N PHE A 45 -31.29 2.74 -34.25
CA PHE A 45 -30.24 3.73 -34.45
C PHE A 45 -30.30 4.86 -33.43
N ILE A 46 -31.49 5.42 -33.16
CA ILE A 46 -31.69 6.46 -32.14
C ILE A 46 -31.38 5.91 -30.76
N ALA A 47 -31.86 4.71 -30.42
CA ALA A 47 -31.59 4.11 -29.11
C ALA A 47 -30.10 3.83 -28.88
N ALA A 48 -29.41 3.28 -29.88
CA ALA A 48 -27.97 3.08 -29.83
C ALA A 48 -27.22 4.41 -29.69
N GLY A 49 -27.63 5.45 -30.43
CA GLY A 49 -27.06 6.80 -30.32
C GLY A 49 -27.24 7.42 -28.93
N VAL A 50 -28.43 7.28 -28.33
CA VAL A 50 -28.73 7.76 -26.98
C VAL A 50 -27.90 7.01 -25.94
N ILE A 51 -27.75 5.69 -26.06
CA ILE A 51 -26.88 4.90 -25.17
C ILE A 51 -25.43 5.39 -25.28
N LEU A 52 -24.90 5.53 -26.49
CA LEU A 52 -23.53 5.97 -26.73
C LEU A 52 -23.27 7.36 -26.15
N LEU A 53 -24.16 8.32 -26.40
CA LEU A 53 -24.08 9.68 -25.83
C LEU A 53 -24.15 9.66 -24.30
N SER A 54 -24.99 8.80 -23.71
CA SER A 54 -25.09 8.67 -22.26
C SER A 54 -23.83 8.08 -21.62
N LEU A 55 -23.16 7.15 -22.31
CA LEU A 55 -21.91 6.55 -21.86
C LEU A 55 -20.75 7.53 -22.00
N ILE A 56 -20.64 8.22 -23.14
CA ILE A 56 -19.60 9.23 -23.37
C ILE A 56 -19.72 10.35 -22.33
N SER A 57 -20.93 10.87 -22.11
CA SER A 57 -21.15 11.89 -21.07
C SER A 57 -20.86 11.37 -19.66
N ALA A 58 -21.17 10.10 -19.35
CA ALA A 58 -20.76 9.48 -18.07
C ALA A 58 -19.24 9.43 -17.93
N CYS A 59 -18.54 8.93 -18.95
CA CYS A 59 -17.09 8.78 -18.97
C CYS A 59 -16.36 10.11 -18.85
N ILE A 60 -16.95 11.21 -19.29
CA ILE A 60 -16.40 12.57 -19.12
C ILE A 60 -16.80 13.16 -17.77
N ALA A 61 -18.05 12.97 -17.34
CA ALA A 61 -18.56 13.51 -16.08
C ALA A 61 -17.89 12.85 -14.86
N LEU A 62 -17.64 11.54 -14.90
CA LEU A 62 -17.05 10.77 -13.80
C LEU A 62 -15.65 11.28 -13.39
N PRO A 63 -14.65 11.43 -14.29
CA PRO A 63 -13.35 11.98 -13.93
C PRO A 63 -13.44 13.44 -13.49
N LEU A 64 -14.39 14.22 -14.03
CA LEU A 64 -14.60 15.60 -13.60
C LEU A 64 -15.14 15.68 -12.16
N LEU A 65 -16.05 14.77 -11.80
CA LEU A 65 -16.63 14.67 -10.46
C LEU A 65 -15.62 14.10 -9.45
N LEU A 66 -14.75 13.20 -9.91
CA LEU A 66 -13.67 12.59 -9.12
C LEU A 66 -12.48 13.54 -8.89
N ARG A 67 -12.18 14.44 -9.85
CA ARG A 67 -11.11 15.46 -9.75
C ARG A 67 -11.28 16.46 -8.59
N GLY A 68 -12.44 16.47 -7.94
CA GLY A 68 -12.75 17.33 -6.79
C GLY A 68 -13.04 16.55 -5.50
N VAL A 69 -12.72 15.26 -5.44
CA VAL A 69 -12.62 14.53 -4.17
C VAL A 69 -11.40 15.10 -3.46
N SER A 70 -11.64 16.08 -2.59
CA SER A 70 -10.68 16.43 -1.56
C SER A 70 -10.26 15.13 -0.90
N MET A 71 -8.95 14.89 -0.80
CA MET A 71 -8.36 13.78 -0.04
C MET A 71 -9.22 13.44 1.16
N SER A 72 -9.57 12.16 1.27
CA SER A 72 -10.37 11.69 2.39
C SER A 72 -9.74 12.22 3.69
N PRO A 73 -10.53 12.50 4.73
CA PRO A 73 -9.97 12.88 6.02
C PRO A 73 -8.85 11.94 6.48
N ASP A 74 -8.96 10.65 6.14
CA ASP A 74 -7.89 9.66 6.29
C ASP A 74 -6.63 10.03 5.52
N GLU A 75 -6.71 10.27 4.21
CA GLU A 75 -5.54 10.58 3.39
C GLU A 75 -4.83 11.86 3.86
N LYS A 76 -5.58 12.87 4.31
CA LYS A 76 -5.01 14.09 4.91
C LYS A 76 -4.28 13.79 6.22
N LEU A 77 -4.88 12.99 7.09
CA LEU A 77 -4.27 12.58 8.35
C LEU A 77 -3.01 11.76 8.09
N HIS A 78 -3.01 10.86 7.10
CA HIS A 78 -1.83 10.10 6.72
C HIS A 78 -0.69 10.99 6.24
N GLN A 79 -1.00 12.01 5.43
CA GLN A 79 0.01 12.98 5.00
C GLN A 79 0.53 13.86 6.14
N GLU A 80 -0.35 14.32 7.02
CA GLU A 80 0.06 15.09 8.20
C GLU A 80 0.96 14.26 9.12
N VAL A 81 0.60 12.98 9.34
CA VAL A 81 1.43 12.03 10.09
C VAL A 81 2.79 11.82 9.41
N GLN A 82 2.84 11.64 8.09
CA GLN A 82 4.11 11.54 7.35
C GLN A 82 4.97 12.80 7.49
N GLU A 83 4.38 13.98 7.36
CA GLU A 83 5.10 15.24 7.52
C GLU A 83 5.65 15.42 8.95
N VAL A 84 4.87 15.03 9.96
CA VAL A 84 5.31 15.06 11.36
C VAL A 84 6.48 14.09 11.57
N TRP A 85 6.39 12.85 11.07
CA TRP A 85 7.47 11.86 11.18
C TRP A 85 8.77 12.33 10.52
N LYS A 86 8.68 12.93 9.32
CA LYS A 86 9.84 13.55 8.65
C LYS A 86 10.53 14.58 9.55
N ARG A 87 9.74 15.50 10.13
CA ARG A 87 10.28 16.55 11.02
C ARG A 87 10.88 15.97 12.29
N THR A 88 10.28 14.93 12.86
CA THR A 88 10.83 14.29 14.06
C THR A 88 12.13 13.54 13.77
N ALA A 89 12.23 12.88 12.63
CA ALA A 89 13.46 12.20 12.21
C ALA A 89 14.59 13.21 11.93
N GLU A 90 14.29 14.31 11.23
CA GLU A 90 15.24 15.41 11.02
C GLU A 90 15.71 16.01 12.35
N ALA A 91 14.80 16.24 13.30
CA ALA A 91 15.15 16.74 14.63
C ALA A 91 16.03 15.75 15.41
N ALA A 92 15.79 14.44 15.28
CA ALA A 92 16.61 13.41 15.90
C ALA A 92 18.03 13.38 15.33
N ILE A 93 18.17 13.47 13.99
CA ILE A 93 19.47 13.55 13.32
C ILE A 93 20.22 14.80 13.79
N HIS A 94 19.57 15.96 13.81
CA HIS A 94 20.19 17.21 14.28
C HIS A 94 20.61 17.16 15.75
N ALA A 95 19.81 16.54 16.62
CA ALA A 95 20.19 16.34 18.01
C ALA A 95 21.44 15.46 18.13
N LEU A 96 21.50 14.38 17.35
CA LEU A 96 22.64 13.46 17.34
C LEU A 96 23.91 14.09 16.73
N GLU A 97 23.76 15.02 15.78
CA GLU A 97 24.85 15.83 15.20
C GLU A 97 25.36 16.90 16.17
N ALA A 98 24.47 17.53 16.94
CA ALA A 98 24.81 18.57 17.91
C ALA A 98 25.46 18.02 19.17
N GLU A 99 25.22 16.75 19.48
CA GLU A 99 25.89 16.04 20.57
C GLU A 99 27.33 15.73 20.15
N ASP A 100 28.25 16.65 20.45
CA ASP A 100 29.67 16.42 20.24
C ASP A 100 30.15 15.36 21.25
N VAL A 101 30.82 14.31 20.77
CA VAL A 101 31.41 13.25 21.62
C VAL A 101 32.63 13.77 22.42
N ALA A 102 32.93 15.06 22.27
CA ALA A 102 34.03 15.75 22.92
C ALA A 102 33.70 16.13 24.37
N GLU A 103 33.30 15.17 25.20
CA GLU A 103 33.49 15.31 26.64
C GLU A 103 34.33 14.17 27.20
N VAL A 104 35.38 14.62 27.91
CA VAL A 104 36.27 13.93 28.83
C VAL A 104 37.56 13.36 28.22
N GLY A 105 38.66 13.85 28.79
CA GLY A 105 40.02 13.52 28.40
C GLY A 105 40.59 12.38 29.24
N SER A 106 40.78 11.24 28.61
CA SER A 106 41.70 10.16 29.02
C SER A 106 41.85 9.16 27.87
N VAL A 107 42.91 8.34 27.87
CA VAL A 107 43.18 7.35 26.79
C VAL A 107 42.10 6.24 26.72
N GLN A 108 41.32 6.04 27.79
CA GLN A 108 40.12 5.19 27.79
C GLN A 108 38.94 5.85 27.05
N ASP A 109 38.89 7.19 26.98
CA ASP A 109 37.88 7.94 26.25
C ASP A 109 38.03 7.81 24.74
N ALA A 110 39.23 7.57 24.20
CA ALA A 110 39.39 7.47 22.73
C ALA A 110 38.65 6.25 22.14
N ALA A 111 38.67 5.10 22.84
CA ALA A 111 37.94 3.91 22.41
C ALA A 111 36.42 4.06 22.64
N GLN A 112 36.03 4.68 23.76
CA GLN A 112 34.63 4.98 24.08
C GLN A 112 34.03 6.01 23.09
N ALA A 113 34.82 7.01 22.69
CA ALA A 113 34.47 8.03 21.71
C ALA A 113 34.35 7.43 20.31
N ALA A 114 35.26 6.54 19.91
CA ALA A 114 35.14 5.82 18.65
C ALA A 114 33.88 4.94 18.60
N MET A 115 33.58 4.21 19.68
CA MET A 115 32.36 3.39 19.76
C MET A 115 31.07 4.21 19.72
N SER A 116 31.03 5.34 20.44
CA SER A 116 29.86 6.22 20.43
C SER A 116 29.68 6.94 19.09
N THR A 117 30.78 7.29 18.40
CA THR A 117 30.72 7.87 17.06
C THR A 117 30.19 6.87 16.03
N GLU A 118 30.64 5.61 16.08
CA GLU A 118 30.12 4.52 15.22
C GLU A 118 28.63 4.26 15.51
N LEU A 119 28.22 4.22 16.78
CA LEU A 119 26.82 4.01 17.15
C LEU A 119 25.93 5.16 16.68
N LYS A 120 26.39 6.41 16.84
CA LYS A 120 25.71 7.60 16.32
C LYS A 120 25.58 7.55 14.80
N ALA A 121 26.65 7.17 14.09
CA ALA A 121 26.61 7.04 12.63
C ALA A 121 25.59 5.99 12.16
N ARG A 122 25.49 4.85 12.86
CA ARG A 122 24.46 3.83 12.57
C ARG A 122 23.04 4.32 12.81
N LEU A 123 22.78 4.96 13.95
CA LEU A 123 21.47 5.54 14.27
C LEU A 123 21.07 6.63 13.26
N MET A 124 22.01 7.50 12.88
CA MET A 124 21.76 8.50 11.84
C MET A 124 21.45 7.85 10.48
N ALA A 125 22.13 6.75 10.13
CA ALA A 125 21.85 6.04 8.88
C ALA A 125 20.43 5.45 8.87
N GLU A 126 19.99 4.88 9.99
CA GLU A 126 18.62 4.36 10.17
C GLU A 126 17.56 5.47 9.99
N TYR A 127 17.72 6.61 10.65
CA TYR A 127 16.79 7.75 10.48
C TYR A 127 16.81 8.33 9.06
N ARG A 128 17.95 8.31 8.37
CA ARG A 128 18.06 8.78 6.97
C ARG A 128 17.37 7.84 5.99
N GLU A 129 17.53 6.53 6.18
CA GLU A 129 16.83 5.51 5.39
C GLU A 129 15.31 5.63 5.55
N GLU A 130 14.84 5.87 6.78
CA GLU A 130 13.42 6.13 7.04
C GLU A 130 12.95 7.39 6.31
N LEU A 131 13.73 8.46 6.31
CA LEU A 131 13.41 9.72 5.62
C LEU A 131 13.35 9.57 4.09
N GLU A 132 14.27 8.81 3.50
CA GLU A 132 14.27 8.50 2.06
C GLU A 132 13.01 7.75 1.65
N SER A 133 12.56 6.78 2.46
CA SER A 133 11.34 6.01 2.18
C SER A 133 10.09 6.90 2.03
N TYR A 134 10.04 8.03 2.76
CA TYR A 134 8.92 8.96 2.69
C TYR A 134 9.04 10.00 1.55
N ASN A 135 10.23 10.20 0.99
CA ASN A 135 10.50 11.13 -0.12
C ASN A 135 10.36 10.48 -1.50
N ASP A 136 10.26 9.15 -1.56
CA ASP A 136 10.17 8.42 -2.81
C ASP A 136 8.89 8.71 -3.59
N SER A 137 9.02 8.74 -4.92
CA SER A 137 7.90 8.85 -5.86
C SER A 137 7.00 7.61 -5.77
N ASP A 138 5.76 7.69 -6.28
CA ASP A 138 4.83 6.55 -6.24
C ASP A 138 5.42 5.27 -6.89
N GLU A 139 6.26 5.41 -7.91
CA GLU A 139 6.96 4.29 -8.56
C GLU A 139 8.05 3.69 -7.66
N ALA A 140 8.82 4.54 -6.98
CA ALA A 140 9.90 4.10 -6.10
C ALA A 140 9.34 3.46 -4.81
N ARG A 141 8.23 3.99 -4.27
CA ARG A 141 7.45 3.34 -3.21
C ARG A 141 6.96 1.95 -3.61
N ALA A 142 6.45 1.79 -4.83
CA ALA A 142 6.00 0.49 -5.33
C ALA A 142 7.16 -0.51 -5.46
N LEU A 143 8.34 -0.05 -5.90
CA LEU A 143 9.55 -0.86 -5.95
C LEU A 143 10.02 -1.28 -4.55
N ALA A 144 10.09 -0.33 -3.61
CA ALA A 144 10.48 -0.59 -2.22
C ALA A 144 9.57 -1.64 -1.55
N GLN A 145 8.25 -1.52 -1.74
CA GLN A 145 7.30 -2.52 -1.26
C GLN A 145 7.53 -3.92 -1.85
N GLN A 146 7.91 -4.01 -3.14
CA GLN A 146 8.24 -5.29 -3.76
C GLN A 146 9.52 -5.88 -3.18
N MET A 147 10.52 -5.04 -2.92
CA MET A 147 11.79 -5.44 -2.29
C MET A 147 11.56 -5.94 -0.86
N ASP A 148 10.80 -5.23 -0.04
CA ASP A 148 10.44 -5.66 1.33
C ASP A 148 9.72 -7.01 1.34
N GLN A 149 8.78 -7.21 0.42
CA GLN A 149 8.07 -8.49 0.30
C GLN A 149 9.01 -9.63 -0.10
N LEU A 150 10.04 -9.35 -0.90
CA LEU A 150 11.05 -10.33 -1.29
C LEU A 150 11.97 -10.63 -0.10
N GLU A 151 12.45 -9.60 0.60
CA GLU A 151 13.28 -9.75 1.79
C GLU A 151 12.57 -10.59 2.86
N ARG A 152 11.31 -10.24 3.18
CA ARG A 152 10.50 -10.99 4.17
C ARG A 152 10.36 -12.46 3.78
N ARG A 153 10.13 -12.75 2.50
CA ARG A 153 10.07 -14.12 1.99
C ARG A 153 11.40 -14.87 2.17
N LEU A 154 12.53 -14.21 1.89
CA LEU A 154 13.85 -14.80 2.07
C LEU A 154 14.18 -15.02 3.55
N ARG A 155 13.89 -14.06 4.43
CA ARG A 155 14.08 -14.21 5.88
C ARG A 155 13.27 -15.36 6.46
N LEU A 156 11.98 -15.48 6.11
CA LEU A 156 11.16 -16.61 6.54
C LEU A 156 11.72 -17.96 6.05
N LYS A 157 12.25 -18.01 4.82
CA LYS A 157 12.91 -19.21 4.31
C LYS A 157 14.17 -19.55 5.11
N ALA A 158 14.97 -18.56 5.48
CA ALA A 158 16.16 -18.74 6.32
C ALA A 158 15.80 -19.25 7.72
N LEU A 159 14.79 -18.66 8.39
CA LEU A 159 14.31 -19.10 9.71
C LEU A 159 13.83 -20.55 9.68
N ARG A 160 13.10 -20.95 8.63
CA ARG A 160 12.67 -22.35 8.45
C ARG A 160 13.85 -23.30 8.30
N ALA A 161 14.89 -22.90 7.58
CA ALA A 161 16.11 -23.70 7.43
C ALA A 161 16.85 -23.85 8.76
N GLN A 162 16.96 -22.78 9.56
CA GLN A 162 17.55 -22.82 10.90
C GLN A 162 16.77 -23.78 11.82
N ARG A 163 15.42 -23.73 11.77
CA ARG A 163 14.59 -24.62 12.57
C ARG A 163 14.76 -26.09 12.17
N LEU A 164 14.88 -26.39 10.87
CA LEU A 164 15.14 -27.74 10.38
C LEU A 164 16.47 -28.28 10.92
N GLU A 165 17.51 -27.46 10.90
CA GLU A 165 18.84 -27.87 11.38
C GLU A 165 18.86 -28.08 12.89
N LEU A 166 18.16 -27.24 13.65
CA LEU A 166 17.98 -27.44 15.09
C LEU A 166 17.34 -28.81 15.41
N TYR A 167 16.32 -29.21 14.65
CA TYR A 167 15.71 -30.52 14.80
C TYR A 167 16.64 -31.67 14.41
N ASN A 168 17.50 -31.49 13.41
CA ASN A 168 18.52 -32.48 13.04
C ASN A 168 19.54 -32.67 14.17
N LEU A 169 20.05 -31.57 14.74
CA LEU A 169 21.01 -31.59 15.84
C LEU A 169 20.41 -32.26 17.10
N HIS A 170 19.14 -31.98 17.38
CA HIS A 170 18.42 -32.63 18.46
C HIS A 170 18.26 -34.14 18.22
N ARG A 171 17.90 -34.55 17.00
CA ARG A 171 17.78 -35.97 16.61
C ARG A 171 19.11 -36.74 16.72
N GLN A 172 20.23 -36.05 16.49
CA GLN A 172 21.57 -36.62 16.63
C GLN A 172 22.07 -36.63 18.09
N HIS A 173 21.23 -36.23 19.06
CA HIS A 173 21.59 -36.08 20.47
C HIS A 173 22.78 -35.15 20.74
N LEU A 174 23.07 -34.23 19.81
CA LEU A 174 24.13 -33.22 19.96
C LEU A 174 23.67 -32.05 20.84
N VAL A 175 22.35 -31.84 20.94
CA VAL A 175 21.74 -30.71 21.64
C VAL A 175 20.56 -31.20 22.50
N GLY A 176 20.58 -30.84 23.79
CA GLY A 176 19.52 -31.20 24.74
C GLY A 176 18.26 -30.34 24.61
N ASP A 177 17.14 -30.84 25.13
CA ASP A 177 15.81 -30.22 25.03
C ASP A 177 15.77 -28.76 25.50
N GLU A 178 16.50 -28.44 26.57
CA GLU A 178 16.55 -27.08 27.13
C GLU A 178 17.15 -26.07 26.14
N VAL A 179 18.21 -26.46 25.42
CA VAL A 179 18.85 -25.61 24.41
C VAL A 179 17.94 -25.46 23.18
N VAL A 180 17.28 -26.54 22.76
CA VAL A 180 16.30 -26.51 21.65
C VAL A 180 15.17 -25.54 21.99
N SER A 181 14.58 -25.65 23.18
CA SER A 181 13.48 -24.78 23.61
C SER A 181 13.90 -23.31 23.66
N LYS A 182 15.12 -23.02 24.13
CA LYS A 182 15.64 -21.65 24.20
C LYS A 182 15.83 -21.05 22.81
N VAL A 183 16.49 -21.78 21.90
CA VAL A 183 16.76 -21.29 20.54
C VAL A 183 15.47 -21.18 19.72
N LEU A 184 14.52 -22.11 19.89
CA LEU A 184 13.19 -21.97 19.26
C LEU A 184 12.48 -20.70 19.72
N GLY A 185 12.54 -20.37 21.01
CA GLY A 185 11.95 -19.13 21.53
C GLY A 185 12.57 -17.87 20.90
N GLU A 186 13.88 -17.84 20.71
CA GLU A 186 14.56 -16.72 20.02
C GLU A 186 14.18 -16.62 18.53
N LEU A 187 14.07 -17.76 17.84
CA LEU A 187 13.62 -17.81 16.45
C LEU A 187 12.16 -17.35 16.31
N ASP A 188 11.29 -17.75 17.22
CA ASP A 188 9.87 -17.35 17.24
C ASP A 188 9.72 -15.84 17.51
N MET A 189 10.54 -15.28 18.40
CA MET A 189 10.60 -13.82 18.61
C MET A 189 11.06 -13.08 17.36
N SER A 190 12.06 -13.61 16.65
CA SER A 190 12.51 -13.01 15.39
C SER A 190 11.43 -13.08 14.30
N GLU A 191 10.63 -14.16 14.23
CA GLU A 191 9.50 -14.29 13.32
C GLU A 191 8.35 -13.33 13.69
N ALA A 192 8.07 -13.16 14.99
CA ALA A 192 7.05 -12.25 15.49
C ALA A 192 7.37 -10.78 15.17
N ASN A 193 8.64 -10.37 15.28
CA ASN A 193 9.11 -9.03 14.92
C ASN A 193 8.97 -8.77 13.41
N LEU A 194 9.17 -9.78 12.55
CA LEU A 194 8.89 -9.68 11.11
C LEU A 194 7.39 -9.61 10.77
N GLY A 195 6.51 -9.87 11.74
CA GLY A 195 5.07 -9.71 11.63
C GLY A 195 4.56 -8.31 12.02
N HIS A 196 5.28 -7.62 12.92
CA HIS A 196 4.88 -6.34 13.50
C HIS A 196 5.62 -5.13 12.93
N GLY A 197 6.65 -5.30 12.09
CA GLY A 197 7.29 -4.19 11.38
C GLY A 197 6.36 -3.60 10.33
N ARG A 198 5.56 -2.61 10.74
CA ARG A 198 4.87 -1.62 9.90
C ARG A 198 4.70 -0.33 10.68
#